data_AF-A0A7S2VI88-F1
#
_entry.id   AF-A0A7S2VI88-F1
#
_cell.length_a   1.000
_cell.length_b   1.000
_cell.length_c   1.000
_cell.angle_alpha   90.00
_cell.angle_beta   90.00
_cell.angle_gamma   90.00
#
_symmetry.space_group_name_H-M   'P 1'
#
loop_
_entity.id
_entity.type
_entity.pdbx_description
1 polymer ?
#
loop_
_entity_poly.entity_id
_entity_poly.type
_entity_poly.pdbx_seq_one_letter_code
_entity_poly.pdbx_strand_id
1 'polypeptide(L)'
;CGYIVDGALQPEMTMVVVMKQNQAVLSSSSSGTKKRGQIILRSAVLAICVVATVLFILSLQMTLKLHSEDSTAGVVHKSLREFDGKVVSNDTEETQLVPATIEDDSQSSMYKVIDRSKRTVIPDKDRSLAFVHIGKSGGSTISLLLRNGCIQAAEGETCEEERWKKFPGKVGETETIASQRIQFYLHVSNVDSGKMAEYYSRVSSIVVAARDPLDRWISAFLSRHPDNIDGMRLRNRAASLRAQARGQTPPIWAQKRVFGIDGVRNDQIHRVAYDGCYPNVQEFVDCATTDEPPSENDLYNTRIMFMEKAKMHFEQVTLNCRETCKEIAAATSRYIHHVRVNYQAYLKELPSDKEVFVIRTKSLWQDWVKVNNLLGSPNDVAIPDSINEGKVVNTQDKLPVRSNLSNEGRESLCKLLRNEYILYIDLLNRAVNLSDNDIKSALDDVHKNCPAILESIL
;
A
#
# COMPACT_ATOMS: atom_id res chain seq x y z
N CYS A 1 14.88 0.07 -16.99
CA CYS A 1 15.09 -0.16 -15.54
C CYS A 1 15.48 -1.62 -15.30
N GLY A 2 16.76 -1.96 -15.43
CA GLY A 2 17.26 -3.31 -15.15
C GLY A 2 17.74 -3.39 -13.70
N TYR A 3 17.26 -4.37 -12.94
CA TYR A 3 17.75 -4.66 -11.60
C TYR A 3 19.01 -5.53 -11.71
N ILE A 4 20.15 -5.00 -11.26
CA ILE A 4 21.36 -5.80 -11.04
C ILE A 4 21.21 -6.48 -9.68
N VAL A 5 21.18 -7.80 -9.68
CA VAL A 5 21.29 -8.64 -8.48
C VAL A 5 22.78 -8.89 -8.26
N ASP A 6 23.49 -7.94 -7.65
CA ASP A 6 24.84 -8.22 -7.14
C ASP A 6 24.77 -8.55 -5.66
N GLY A 7 24.99 -9.83 -5.38
CA GLY A 7 25.32 -10.35 -4.06
C GLY A 7 26.72 -9.90 -3.66
N ALA A 8 26.82 -8.72 -3.06
CA ALA A 8 28.01 -8.31 -2.33
C ALA A 8 27.60 -7.70 -0.99
N LEU A 9 28.24 -8.19 0.08
CA LEU A 9 28.21 -7.59 1.41
C LEU A 9 28.51 -6.08 1.27
N GLN A 10 27.55 -5.23 1.67
CA GLN A 10 27.67 -3.78 1.61
C GLN A 10 27.30 -3.11 2.93
N PRO A 11 27.91 -1.95 3.21
CA PRO A 11 28.13 -1.44 4.56
C PRO A 11 26.86 -0.85 5.18
N GLU A 12 26.87 -0.74 6.51
CA GLU A 12 25.79 -0.13 7.29
C GLU A 12 25.41 1.24 6.73
N MET A 13 24.15 1.40 6.30
CA MET A 13 23.57 2.72 6.03
C MET A 13 23.54 3.53 7.33
N THR A 14 24.43 4.50 7.44
CA THR A 14 24.36 5.53 8.48
C THR A 14 23.22 6.48 8.15
N MET A 15 22.25 6.60 9.06
CA MET A 15 21.13 7.55 8.95
C MET A 15 21.68 8.97 9.05
N VAL A 16 21.52 9.78 8.00
CA VAL A 16 21.95 11.19 8.01
C VAL A 16 20.75 12.05 8.41
N VAL A 17 20.91 12.82 9.49
CA VAL A 17 19.91 13.77 9.99
C VAL A 17 19.92 15.00 9.08
N VAL A 18 18.78 15.30 8.44
CA VAL A 18 18.58 16.57 7.74
C VAL A 18 18.37 17.67 8.78
N MET A 19 19.35 18.54 8.95
CA MET A 19 19.17 19.76 9.75
C MET A 19 18.46 20.82 8.89
N LYS A 20 17.21 21.17 9.26
CA LYS A 20 16.54 22.38 8.74
C LYS A 20 17.30 23.62 9.24
N GLN A 21 18.11 24.23 8.38
CA GLN A 21 18.64 25.57 8.64
C GLN A 21 17.70 26.61 8.04
N ASN A 22 16.89 27.23 8.88
CA ASN A 22 16.28 28.53 8.55
C ASN A 22 17.40 29.58 8.59
N GLN A 23 17.88 30.01 7.42
CA GLN A 23 18.81 31.13 7.34
C GLN A 23 18.05 32.45 7.42
N ALA A 24 18.01 33.02 8.62
CA ALA A 24 17.87 34.46 8.78
C ALA A 24 19.28 35.08 8.68
N VAL A 25 19.47 35.96 7.71
CA VAL A 25 20.72 36.68 7.48
C VAL A 25 20.90 37.75 8.55
N LEU A 26 21.90 37.59 9.43
CA LEU A 26 22.46 38.69 10.22
C LEU A 26 23.99 38.54 10.30
N SER A 27 24.66 39.56 9.77
CA SER A 27 26.10 39.80 9.84
C SER A 27 26.50 40.36 11.20
N SER A 28 27.58 39.87 11.81
CA SER A 28 28.58 40.71 12.49
C SER A 28 29.81 39.91 12.96
N SER A 29 30.88 40.66 13.16
CA SER A 29 32.28 40.28 13.23
C SER A 29 32.86 40.19 14.65
N SER A 30 33.95 39.42 14.75
CA SER A 30 35.20 39.70 15.50
C SER A 30 35.45 39.12 16.90
N SER A 31 36.69 38.61 17.02
CA SER A 31 37.57 38.41 18.19
C SER A 31 37.11 37.40 19.26
N GLY A 32 37.93 36.58 19.90
CA GLY A 32 39.37 36.63 20.16
C GLY A 32 39.55 36.29 21.65
N THR A 33 40.36 35.25 21.95
CA THR A 33 40.82 34.83 23.30
C THR A 33 39.80 34.20 24.27
N LYS A 34 39.80 32.87 24.41
CA LYS A 34 39.41 32.11 25.64
C LYS A 34 39.67 30.61 25.44
N LYS A 35 40.94 30.17 25.54
CA LYS A 35 41.32 28.75 25.29
C LYS A 35 41.92 28.00 26.48
N ARG A 36 41.74 28.48 27.72
CA ARG A 36 42.16 27.73 28.94
C ARG A 36 41.04 27.39 29.93
N GLY A 37 39.89 28.05 29.89
CA GLY A 37 38.74 27.73 30.76
C GLY A 37 37.83 26.58 30.27
N GLN A 38 37.89 26.23 28.99
CA GLN A 38 36.97 25.25 28.39
C GLN A 38 37.35 23.78 28.63
N ILE A 39 38.59 23.48 29.00
CA ILE A 39 39.03 22.09 29.21
C ILE A 39 38.55 21.57 30.58
N ILE A 40 38.61 22.40 31.62
CA ILE A 40 38.16 22.02 32.96
C ILE A 40 36.63 21.83 33.00
N LEU A 41 35.88 22.68 32.29
CA LEU A 41 34.42 22.58 32.22
C LEU A 41 33.95 21.33 31.45
N ARG A 42 34.66 20.93 30.38
CA ARG A 42 34.32 19.71 29.62
C ARG A 42 34.57 18.43 30.40
N SER A 43 35.63 18.38 31.21
CA SER A 43 35.91 17.22 32.06
C SER A 43 34.88 17.07 33.20
N ALA A 44 34.42 18.18 33.79
CA ALA A 44 33.38 18.15 34.81
C ALA A 44 32.02 17.69 34.26
N VAL A 45 31.63 18.19 33.07
CA VAL A 45 30.38 17.76 32.41
C VAL A 45 30.42 16.28 32.03
N LEU A 46 31.56 15.79 31.55
CA LEU A 46 31.71 14.36 31.21
C LEU A 46 31.60 13.48 32.47
N ALA A 47 32.22 13.88 33.58
CA ALA A 47 32.11 13.14 34.84
C ALA A 47 30.67 13.10 35.37
N ILE A 48 29.92 14.21 35.29
CA ILE A 48 28.50 14.25 35.69
C ILE A 48 27.65 13.35 34.79
N CYS A 49 27.88 13.36 33.47
CA CYS A 49 27.16 12.48 32.55
C CYS A 49 27.42 10.99 32.82
N VAL A 50 28.66 10.62 33.16
CA VAL A 50 29.01 9.23 33.50
C VAL A 50 28.30 8.81 34.80
N VAL A 51 28.33 9.64 35.84
CA VAL A 51 27.66 9.35 37.12
C VAL A 51 26.14 9.24 36.92
N ALA A 52 25.52 10.14 36.16
CA ALA A 52 24.09 10.08 35.86
C ALA A 52 23.70 8.81 35.09
N THR A 53 24.55 8.38 34.15
CA THR A 53 24.32 7.15 33.38
C THR A 53 24.42 5.91 34.26
N VAL A 54 25.40 5.85 35.17
CA VAL A 54 25.55 4.73 36.12
C VAL A 54 24.36 4.67 37.08
N LEU A 55 23.91 5.82 37.62
CA LEU A 55 22.73 5.87 38.49
C LEU A 55 21.45 5.46 37.75
N PHE A 56 21.29 5.85 36.49
CA PHE A 56 20.16 5.44 35.66
C PHE A 56 20.15 3.93 35.40
N ILE A 57 21.32 3.33 35.11
CA ILE A 57 21.46 1.87 34.92
C ILE A 57 21.13 1.13 36.22
N LEU A 58 21.62 1.61 37.37
CA LEU A 58 21.33 1.00 38.67
C LEU A 58 19.84 1.10 39.03
N SER A 59 19.19 2.24 38.74
CA SER A 59 17.76 2.41 38.92
C SER A 59 16.97 1.44 38.03
N LEU A 60 17.33 1.32 36.75
CA LEU A 60 16.68 0.40 35.82
C LEU A 60 16.84 -1.08 36.24
N GLN A 61 18.00 -1.46 36.79
CA GLN A 61 18.23 -2.80 37.31
C GLN A 61 17.38 -3.11 38.55
N MET A 62 17.15 -2.12 39.44
CA MET A 62 16.23 -2.32 40.57
C MET A 62 14.77 -2.45 40.12
N THR A 63 14.34 -1.69 39.12
CA THR A 63 12.95 -1.78 38.60
C THR A 63 12.70 -3.11 37.90
N LEU A 64 13.69 -3.64 37.17
CA LEU A 64 13.56 -4.94 36.48
C LEU A 64 13.57 -6.13 37.45
N LYS A 65 14.18 -5.99 38.63
CA LYS A 65 14.19 -7.05 39.66
C LYS A 65 12.86 -7.16 40.41
N LEU A 66 12.03 -6.10 40.41
CA LEU A 66 10.71 -6.06 41.05
C LEU A 66 9.56 -6.58 40.15
N HIS A 67 9.84 -7.07 38.94
CA HIS A 67 8.82 -7.59 38.02
C HIS A 67 9.00 -9.08 37.65
N SER A 68 9.88 -9.80 38.34
CA SER A 68 10.19 -11.20 38.04
C SER A 68 9.58 -12.22 39.01
N GLU A 69 8.80 -11.79 40.00
CA GLU A 69 8.13 -12.69 40.95
C GLU A 69 6.65 -12.37 40.99
N ASP A 70 5.88 -12.90 40.03
CA ASP A 70 4.53 -13.39 40.35
C ASP A 70 3.92 -14.24 39.23
N SER A 71 3.14 -15.23 39.67
CA SER A 71 2.20 -16.10 38.94
C SER A 71 2.71 -17.43 38.35
N THR A 72 2.79 -18.42 39.24
CA THR A 72 2.41 -19.80 38.96
C THR A 72 1.00 -20.10 39.52
N ALA A 73 0.27 -20.97 38.81
CA ALA A 73 -0.81 -21.88 39.24
C ALA A 73 -2.30 -21.51 39.02
N GLY A 74 -3.05 -22.48 38.44
CA GLY A 74 -4.51 -22.67 38.53
C GLY A 74 -5.22 -22.78 37.16
N VAL A 75 -5.32 -23.94 36.50
CA VAL A 75 -6.33 -25.03 36.64
C VAL A 75 -7.77 -24.66 36.20
N VAL A 76 -8.15 -25.21 35.03
CA VAL A 76 -9.42 -25.86 34.61
C VAL A 76 -10.78 -25.16 34.85
N HIS A 77 -11.50 -24.85 33.76
CA HIS A 77 -12.84 -25.44 33.52
C HIS A 77 -13.35 -25.38 32.07
N LYS A 78 -13.89 -26.54 31.66
CA LYS A 78 -14.76 -26.82 30.49
C LYS A 78 -15.92 -25.83 30.37
N SER A 79 -16.20 -25.33 29.15
CA SER A 79 -17.56 -24.97 28.75
C SER A 79 -17.71 -24.96 27.22
N LEU A 80 -18.08 -26.11 26.65
CA LEU A 80 -18.72 -26.22 25.34
C LEU A 80 -19.70 -27.40 25.43
N ARG A 81 -20.98 -27.07 25.67
CA ARG A 81 -22.10 -27.96 25.43
C ARG A 81 -23.19 -27.18 24.70
N GLU A 82 -23.71 -27.86 23.67
CA GLU A 82 -25.12 -27.88 23.27
C GLU A 82 -25.71 -26.57 22.73
N PHE A 83 -25.63 -26.43 21.40
CA PHE A 83 -26.68 -25.77 20.63
C PHE A 83 -27.49 -26.87 19.92
N ASP A 84 -28.44 -27.46 20.66
CA ASP A 84 -29.56 -28.21 20.12
C ASP A 84 -30.79 -27.28 20.17
N GLY A 85 -31.07 -26.62 19.05
CA GLY A 85 -32.23 -25.76 18.86
C GLY A 85 -33.35 -26.51 18.17
N LYS A 86 -34.21 -27.14 18.98
CA LYS A 86 -35.39 -27.88 18.55
C LYS A 86 -36.51 -26.93 18.13
N VAL A 87 -37.15 -27.31 17.03
CA VAL A 87 -38.41 -26.85 16.43
C VAL A 87 -39.48 -26.46 17.45
N VAL A 88 -40.05 -25.26 17.30
CA VAL A 88 -41.41 -24.93 17.76
C VAL A 88 -42.13 -24.22 16.61
N SER A 89 -43.05 -24.97 15.99
CA SER A 89 -44.14 -24.46 15.18
C SER A 89 -45.20 -23.88 16.11
N ASN A 90 -45.64 -22.65 15.85
CA ASN A 90 -46.97 -22.19 16.24
C ASN A 90 -47.46 -21.19 15.19
N ASP A 91 -48.47 -21.63 14.46
CA ASP A 91 -49.31 -20.84 13.58
C ASP A 91 -50.14 -19.86 14.41
N THR A 92 -50.07 -18.57 14.09
CA THR A 92 -51.19 -17.65 14.32
C THR A 92 -51.14 -16.58 13.23
N GLU A 93 -52.02 -16.75 12.25
CA GLU A 93 -52.24 -15.84 11.14
C GLU A 93 -52.96 -14.58 11.67
N GLU A 94 -52.18 -13.53 11.93
CA GLU A 94 -52.70 -12.18 12.14
C GLU A 94 -52.26 -11.32 10.97
N THR A 95 -53.20 -11.03 10.07
CA THR A 95 -53.00 -10.20 8.87
C THR A 95 -52.79 -8.74 9.29
N GLN A 96 -51.59 -8.41 9.75
CA GLN A 96 -51.15 -7.03 9.89
C GLN A 96 -50.88 -6.45 8.49
N LEU A 97 -51.63 -5.41 8.14
CA LEU A 97 -51.34 -4.51 7.03
C LEU A 97 -49.93 -3.94 7.21
N VAL A 98 -48.96 -4.55 6.53
CA VAL A 98 -47.58 -4.03 6.45
C VAL A 98 -47.66 -2.67 5.76
N PRO A 99 -47.20 -1.57 6.39
CA PRO A 99 -47.18 -0.27 5.75
C PRO A 99 -46.30 -0.38 4.51
N ALA A 100 -46.79 0.13 3.37
CA ALA A 100 -46.05 0.19 2.12
C ALA A 100 -44.66 0.75 2.40
N THR A 101 -43.66 -0.14 2.36
CA THR A 101 -42.26 0.24 2.42
C THR A 101 -42.04 1.17 1.24
N ILE A 102 -41.78 2.43 1.54
CA ILE A 102 -41.28 3.40 0.57
C ILE A 102 -39.95 2.80 0.09
N GLU A 103 -39.99 2.08 -1.03
CA GLU A 103 -38.78 1.64 -1.70
C GLU A 103 -38.03 2.90 -2.10
N ASP A 104 -36.90 3.10 -1.42
CA ASP A 104 -36.02 4.25 -1.62
C ASP A 104 -35.52 4.24 -3.06
N ASP A 105 -36.07 5.13 -3.89
CA ASP A 105 -35.78 5.30 -5.32
C ASP A 105 -34.26 5.42 -5.60
N SER A 106 -33.48 5.82 -4.60
CA SER A 106 -32.02 5.86 -4.68
C SER A 106 -31.39 4.48 -4.93
N GLN A 107 -31.95 3.39 -4.39
CA GLN A 107 -31.42 2.04 -4.61
C GLN A 107 -31.62 1.55 -6.05
N SER A 108 -32.69 1.98 -6.71
CA SER A 108 -32.98 1.64 -8.11
C SER A 108 -31.94 2.24 -9.07
N SER A 109 -31.40 3.41 -8.74
CA SER A 109 -30.44 4.12 -9.59
C SER A 109 -29.11 3.37 -9.75
N MET A 110 -28.57 2.77 -8.69
CA MET A 110 -27.25 2.11 -8.73
C MET A 110 -27.23 0.86 -9.61
N TYR A 111 -28.34 0.12 -9.70
CA TYR A 111 -28.43 -1.05 -10.58
C TYR A 111 -28.30 -0.69 -12.07
N LYS A 112 -28.60 0.56 -12.46
CA LYS A 112 -28.42 1.03 -13.84
C LYS A 112 -26.95 1.09 -14.26
N VAL A 113 -26.03 1.19 -13.31
CA VAL A 113 -24.57 1.19 -13.56
C VAL A 113 -24.04 -0.25 -13.74
N ILE A 114 -24.80 -1.26 -13.31
CA ILE A 114 -24.39 -2.67 -13.42
C ILE A 114 -24.71 -3.16 -14.83
N ASP A 115 -23.66 -3.36 -15.62
CA ASP A 115 -23.76 -3.82 -17.01
C ASP A 115 -23.00 -5.14 -17.19
N ARG A 116 -23.76 -6.25 -17.18
CA ARG A 116 -23.22 -7.60 -17.38
C ARG A 116 -23.01 -7.99 -18.84
N SER A 117 -23.44 -7.16 -19.80
CA SER A 117 -23.23 -7.44 -21.23
C SER A 117 -21.75 -7.45 -21.60
N LYS A 118 -20.92 -6.78 -20.80
CA LYS A 118 -19.46 -6.70 -20.95
C LYS A 118 -18.69 -7.92 -20.44
N ARG A 119 -19.39 -8.90 -19.85
CA ARG A 119 -18.77 -10.08 -19.26
C ARG A 119 -18.42 -11.09 -20.35
N THR A 120 -17.14 -11.44 -20.44
CA THR A 120 -16.68 -12.58 -21.25
C THR A 120 -16.34 -13.76 -20.34
N VAL A 121 -16.83 -14.96 -20.67
CA VAL A 121 -16.52 -16.19 -19.96
C VAL A 121 -15.83 -17.15 -20.91
N ILE A 122 -14.65 -17.64 -20.52
CA ILE A 122 -13.86 -18.58 -21.33
C ILE A 122 -14.00 -19.98 -20.71
N PRO A 123 -14.19 -21.04 -21.52
CA PRO A 123 -14.22 -22.41 -21.02
C PRO A 123 -12.94 -22.76 -20.26
N ASP A 124 -13.08 -23.50 -19.16
CA ASP A 124 -11.99 -23.69 -18.20
C ASP A 124 -10.72 -24.32 -18.79
N LYS A 125 -10.88 -25.29 -19.69
CA LYS A 125 -9.78 -26.01 -20.37
C LYS A 125 -8.91 -25.11 -21.27
N ASP A 126 -9.43 -23.94 -21.66
CA ASP A 126 -8.78 -23.01 -22.58
C ASP A 126 -8.16 -21.80 -21.83
N ARG A 127 -8.12 -21.84 -20.49
CA ARG A 127 -7.64 -20.75 -19.64
C ARG A 127 -6.12 -20.74 -19.46
N SER A 128 -5.50 -19.65 -19.90
CA SER A 128 -4.17 -19.19 -19.49
C SER A 128 -4.32 -17.82 -18.84
N LEU A 129 -3.70 -17.61 -17.68
CA LEU A 129 -3.93 -16.39 -16.89
C LEU A 129 -2.69 -15.53 -16.71
N ALA A 130 -2.89 -14.22 -16.67
CA ALA A 130 -1.93 -13.26 -16.10
C ALA A 130 -2.51 -12.61 -14.83
N PHE A 131 -1.66 -12.29 -13.87
CA PHE A 131 -2.05 -11.50 -12.70
C PHE A 131 -1.60 -10.04 -12.86
N VAL A 132 -2.54 -9.09 -12.77
CA VAL A 132 -2.29 -7.65 -12.91
C VAL A 132 -2.35 -6.98 -11.54
N HIS A 133 -1.23 -6.38 -11.11
CA HIS A 133 -1.15 -5.62 -9.87
C HIS A 133 -1.08 -4.11 -10.15
N ILE A 134 -2.15 -3.40 -9.76
CA ILE A 134 -2.32 -1.96 -9.98
C ILE A 134 -2.04 -1.16 -8.70
N GLY A 135 -0.84 -0.60 -8.58
CA GLY A 135 -0.49 0.35 -7.51
C GLY A 135 -0.57 -0.25 -6.10
N LYS A 136 -1.51 0.23 -5.27
CA LYS A 136 -1.69 -0.18 -3.86
C LYS A 136 -2.98 -0.97 -3.62
N SER A 137 -3.32 -1.85 -4.55
CA SER A 137 -4.54 -2.67 -4.53
C SER A 137 -4.39 -4.05 -3.87
N GLY A 138 -3.34 -4.27 -3.08
CA GLY A 138 -3.11 -5.56 -2.41
C GLY A 138 -2.48 -6.64 -3.29
N GLY A 139 -2.12 -6.33 -4.55
CA GLY A 139 -1.53 -7.32 -5.46
C GLY A 139 -0.18 -7.87 -5.00
N SER A 140 0.62 -7.12 -4.24
CA SER A 140 1.83 -7.66 -3.60
C SER A 140 1.57 -8.75 -2.55
N THR A 141 0.38 -8.79 -1.96
CA THR A 141 -0.02 -9.84 -1.02
C THR A 141 -0.35 -11.11 -1.81
N ILE A 142 -1.21 -10.99 -2.83
CA ILE A 142 -1.60 -12.12 -3.68
C ILE A 142 -0.39 -12.66 -4.46
N SER A 143 0.53 -11.82 -4.93
CA SER A 143 1.72 -12.25 -5.66
C SER A 143 2.67 -13.13 -4.84
N LEU A 144 2.52 -13.18 -3.50
CA LEU A 144 3.26 -14.13 -2.67
C LEU A 144 2.67 -15.54 -2.72
N LEU A 145 1.41 -15.69 -3.15
CA LEU A 145 0.70 -16.95 -3.30
C LEU A 145 0.90 -17.58 -4.68
N LEU A 146 1.58 -16.87 -5.59
CA LEU A 146 1.76 -17.27 -6.97
C LEU A 146 3.18 -17.82 -7.18
N ARG A 147 3.30 -18.99 -7.82
CA ARG A 147 4.59 -19.51 -8.27
C ARG A 147 5.29 -18.53 -9.21
N ASN A 148 4.54 -17.92 -10.13
CA ASN A 148 5.03 -16.94 -11.11
C ASN A 148 4.76 -15.49 -10.66
N GLY A 149 4.78 -15.24 -9.34
CA GLY A 149 4.48 -13.94 -8.72
C GLY A 149 5.66 -12.96 -8.65
N CYS A 150 6.65 -13.08 -9.53
CA CYS A 150 7.77 -12.16 -9.67
C CYS A 150 7.64 -11.35 -10.97
N ILE A 151 8.23 -10.16 -11.01
CA ILE A 151 8.11 -9.22 -12.14
C ILE A 151 8.72 -9.80 -13.42
N GLN A 152 9.81 -10.54 -13.28
CA GLN A 152 10.58 -11.09 -14.38
C GLN A 152 9.89 -12.26 -15.09
N ALA A 153 8.88 -12.88 -14.45
CA ALA A 153 8.09 -13.95 -15.07
C ALA A 153 7.40 -13.49 -16.36
N ALA A 154 7.04 -12.20 -16.46
CA ALA A 154 6.49 -11.64 -17.69
C ALA A 154 7.48 -11.73 -18.87
N GLU A 155 8.78 -11.70 -18.62
CA GLU A 155 9.85 -11.82 -19.61
C GLU A 155 10.31 -13.27 -19.83
N GLY A 156 9.64 -14.25 -19.20
CA GLY A 156 10.00 -15.67 -19.30
C GLY A 156 11.09 -16.13 -18.33
N GLU A 157 11.56 -15.26 -17.44
CA GLU A 157 12.47 -15.68 -16.36
C GLU A 157 11.72 -16.46 -15.29
N THR A 158 12.34 -17.52 -14.75
CA THR A 158 11.74 -18.29 -13.67
C THR A 158 11.78 -17.50 -12.36
N CYS A 159 10.67 -17.53 -11.62
CA CYS A 159 10.69 -17.10 -10.23
C CYS A 159 11.40 -18.14 -9.36
N GLU A 160 11.69 -17.76 -8.12
CA GLU A 160 12.14 -18.69 -7.09
C GLU A 160 11.18 -19.90 -6.97
N GLU A 161 11.75 -21.10 -6.93
CA GLU A 161 10.98 -22.33 -6.76
C GLU A 161 10.18 -22.29 -5.46
N GLU A 162 8.95 -22.80 -5.52
CA GLU A 162 8.06 -22.92 -4.38
C GLU A 162 7.85 -21.60 -3.59
N ARG A 163 7.96 -20.45 -4.26
CA ARG A 163 7.75 -19.11 -3.68
C ARG A 163 6.49 -19.01 -2.81
N TRP A 164 5.41 -19.68 -3.24
CA TRP A 164 4.12 -19.72 -2.54
C TRP A 164 4.21 -20.35 -1.15
N LYS A 165 5.15 -21.30 -0.91
CA LYS A 165 5.39 -21.92 0.41
C LYS A 165 5.95 -20.95 1.44
N LYS A 166 6.46 -19.81 1.01
CA LYS A 166 6.95 -18.78 1.94
C LYS A 166 5.79 -18.14 2.71
N PHE A 167 4.57 -18.16 2.18
CA PHE A 167 3.43 -17.61 2.90
C PHE A 167 3.18 -18.42 4.18
N PRO A 168 3.12 -17.79 5.37
CA PRO A 168 3.04 -18.53 6.63
C PRO A 168 1.68 -19.20 6.83
N GLY A 169 1.70 -20.35 7.51
CA GLY A 169 0.51 -21.12 7.88
C GLY A 169 -0.08 -21.92 6.72
N LYS A 170 -1.35 -22.34 6.89
CA LYS A 170 -2.05 -23.25 5.97
C LYS A 170 -2.09 -22.78 4.51
N VAL A 171 -2.04 -21.47 4.29
CA VAL A 171 -2.08 -20.87 2.95
C VAL A 171 -0.84 -21.23 2.12
N GLY A 172 0.31 -21.45 2.75
CA GLY A 172 1.54 -21.87 2.08
C GLY A 172 1.75 -23.38 2.04
N GLU A 173 0.81 -24.21 2.49
CA GLU A 173 0.98 -25.66 2.53
C GLU A 173 0.66 -26.33 1.18
N THR A 174 -0.30 -25.79 0.43
CA THR A 174 -0.72 -26.33 -0.88
C THR A 174 -0.77 -25.23 -1.93
N GLU A 175 -0.19 -25.50 -3.10
CA GLU A 175 -0.28 -24.58 -4.22
C GLU A 175 -1.71 -24.50 -4.75
N THR A 176 -2.25 -23.29 -4.84
CA THR A 176 -3.60 -23.05 -5.36
C THR A 176 -3.68 -23.26 -6.87
N ILE A 177 -4.87 -23.59 -7.39
CA ILE A 177 -5.07 -23.76 -8.85
C ILE A 177 -4.82 -22.45 -9.61
N ALA A 178 -5.15 -21.29 -9.00
CA ALA A 178 -4.84 -19.99 -9.57
C ALA A 178 -3.32 -19.79 -9.69
N SER A 179 -2.53 -20.15 -8.67
CA SER A 179 -1.07 -20.11 -8.74
C SER A 179 -0.52 -20.95 -9.89
N GLN A 180 -1.07 -22.15 -10.09
CA GLN A 180 -0.63 -23.06 -11.15
C GLN A 180 -0.94 -22.52 -12.55
N ARG A 181 -2.09 -21.86 -12.73
CA ARG A 181 -2.56 -21.38 -14.05
C ARG A 181 -2.10 -19.96 -14.39
N ILE A 182 -1.73 -19.15 -13.41
CA ILE A 182 -1.14 -17.83 -13.65
C ILE A 182 0.28 -18.01 -14.20
N GLN A 183 0.45 -17.69 -15.47
CA GLN A 183 1.71 -17.83 -16.18
C GLN A 183 2.71 -16.74 -15.80
N PHE A 184 2.23 -15.52 -15.52
CA PHE A 184 3.10 -14.40 -15.15
C PHE A 184 2.34 -13.28 -14.42
N TYR A 185 3.13 -12.43 -13.78
CA TYR A 185 2.70 -11.31 -12.98
C TYR A 185 3.10 -9.99 -13.65
N LEU A 186 2.13 -9.10 -13.86
CA LEU A 186 2.30 -7.78 -14.47
C LEU A 186 2.26 -6.69 -13.40
N HIS A 187 3.27 -5.81 -13.43
CA HIS A 187 3.44 -4.69 -12.50
C HIS A 187 3.92 -3.43 -13.24
N VAL A 188 4.27 -2.38 -12.48
CA VAL A 188 4.62 -1.05 -12.98
C VAL A 188 5.66 -1.08 -14.10
N SER A 189 6.73 -1.87 -13.95
CA SER A 189 7.78 -2.00 -14.97
C SER A 189 7.29 -2.57 -16.30
N ASN A 190 6.24 -3.39 -16.30
CA ASN A 190 5.65 -3.96 -17.51
C ASN A 190 4.77 -2.94 -18.23
N VAL A 191 4.16 -2.00 -17.50
CA VAL A 191 3.47 -0.87 -18.12
C VAL A 191 4.49 0.08 -18.75
N ASP A 192 5.57 0.37 -18.02
CA ASP A 192 6.66 1.22 -18.50
C ASP A 192 7.41 0.65 -19.71
N SER A 193 7.33 -0.67 -19.95
CA SER A 193 7.92 -1.28 -21.15
C SER A 193 7.11 -1.00 -22.42
N GLY A 194 5.85 -0.55 -22.30
CA GLY A 194 4.95 -0.32 -23.43
C GLY A 194 4.47 -1.59 -24.13
N LYS A 195 4.60 -2.76 -23.49
CA LYS A 195 4.27 -4.08 -24.06
C LYS A 195 2.97 -4.68 -23.50
N MET A 196 2.07 -3.87 -22.94
CA MET A 196 0.87 -4.40 -22.27
C MET A 196 -0.03 -5.20 -23.23
N ALA A 197 -0.26 -4.70 -24.44
CA ALA A 197 -0.99 -5.44 -25.48
C ALA A 197 -0.36 -6.81 -25.80
N GLU A 198 0.97 -6.88 -25.89
CA GLU A 198 1.72 -8.13 -26.13
C GLU A 198 1.55 -9.11 -24.95
N TYR A 199 1.64 -8.62 -23.71
CA TYR A 199 1.39 -9.49 -22.56
C TYR A 199 -0.05 -10.01 -22.53
N TYR A 200 -1.04 -9.19 -22.88
CA TYR A 200 -2.44 -9.61 -22.93
C TYR A 200 -2.74 -10.59 -24.07
N SER A 201 -2.00 -10.55 -25.19
CA SER A 201 -2.21 -11.51 -26.28
C SER A 201 -1.75 -12.93 -25.93
N ARG A 202 -0.90 -13.10 -24.91
CA ARG A 202 -0.37 -14.40 -24.46
C ARG A 202 -1.34 -15.20 -23.58
N VAL A 203 -2.36 -14.55 -23.03
CA VAL A 203 -3.28 -15.15 -22.04
C VAL A 203 -4.72 -15.04 -22.50
N SER A 204 -5.58 -15.98 -22.14
CA SER A 204 -7.02 -15.91 -22.43
C SER A 204 -7.80 -15.14 -21.37
N SER A 205 -7.34 -15.16 -20.11
CA SER A 205 -7.99 -14.46 -19.00
C SER A 205 -6.99 -13.68 -18.15
N ILE A 206 -7.48 -12.72 -17.36
CA ILE A 206 -6.66 -11.96 -16.42
C ILE A 206 -7.27 -11.92 -15.02
N VAL A 207 -6.42 -11.87 -13.99
CA VAL A 207 -6.81 -11.62 -12.60
C VAL A 207 -6.28 -10.26 -12.19
N VAL A 208 -7.15 -9.33 -11.80
CA VAL A 208 -6.78 -7.96 -11.45
C VAL A 208 -7.01 -7.72 -9.96
N ALA A 209 -5.98 -7.29 -9.25
CA ALA A 209 -6.14 -6.75 -7.90
C ALA A 209 -6.68 -5.32 -7.97
N ALA A 210 -7.85 -5.07 -7.39
CA ALA A 210 -8.57 -3.81 -7.48
C ALA A 210 -8.86 -3.18 -6.10
N ARG A 211 -8.98 -1.86 -6.07
CA ARG A 211 -9.25 -1.04 -4.89
C ARG A 211 -9.97 0.21 -5.34
N ASP A 212 -10.90 0.69 -4.50
CA ASP A 212 -11.53 2.01 -4.69
C ASP A 212 -10.46 3.07 -5.07
N PRO A 213 -10.64 3.80 -6.19
CA PRO A 213 -9.65 4.77 -6.68
C PRO A 213 -9.18 5.80 -5.65
N LEU A 214 -10.07 6.38 -4.84
CA LEU A 214 -9.69 7.32 -3.79
C LEU A 214 -8.80 6.65 -2.74
N ASP A 215 -9.24 5.52 -2.17
CA ASP A 215 -8.45 4.76 -1.19
C ASP A 215 -7.10 4.30 -1.76
N ARG A 216 -7.08 3.88 -3.03
CA ARG A 216 -5.88 3.46 -3.75
C ARG A 216 -4.90 4.61 -3.90
N TRP A 217 -5.40 5.78 -4.34
CA TRP A 217 -4.59 6.96 -4.55
C TRP A 217 -3.98 7.45 -3.23
N ILE A 218 -4.80 7.60 -2.18
CA ILE A 218 -4.34 8.01 -0.84
C ILE A 218 -3.28 7.03 -0.33
N SER A 219 -3.51 5.73 -0.50
CA SER A 219 -2.55 4.70 -0.11
C SER A 219 -1.24 4.77 -0.90
N ALA A 220 -1.32 4.98 -2.22
CA ALA A 220 -0.15 5.15 -3.07
C ALA A 220 0.66 6.38 -2.64
N PHE A 221 0.00 7.53 -2.49
CA PHE A 221 0.61 8.78 -2.08
C PHE A 221 1.28 8.67 -0.70
N LEU A 222 0.55 8.22 0.33
CA LEU A 222 1.07 8.10 1.70
C LEU A 222 2.15 7.03 1.82
N SER A 223 2.08 5.94 1.06
CA SER A 223 3.12 4.90 1.09
C SER A 223 4.48 5.38 0.58
N ARG A 224 4.50 6.49 -0.18
CA ARG A 224 5.72 7.13 -0.67
C ARG A 224 6.13 8.36 0.12
N HIS A 225 5.36 8.75 1.16
CA HIS A 225 5.79 9.83 2.04
C HIS A 225 7.12 9.48 2.73
N PRO A 226 8.12 10.38 2.76
CA PRO A 226 9.42 10.17 3.39
C PRO A 226 9.36 9.57 4.80
N ASP A 227 8.60 10.19 5.70
CA ASP A 227 8.43 9.72 7.07
C ASP A 227 7.81 8.32 7.16
N ASN A 228 6.89 7.99 6.24
CA ASN A 228 6.29 6.66 6.19
C ASN A 228 7.28 5.61 5.68
N ILE A 229 8.11 5.97 4.70
CA ILE A 229 9.22 5.13 4.24
C ILE A 229 10.20 4.86 5.39
N ASP A 230 10.59 5.89 6.13
CA ASP A 230 11.55 5.76 7.23
C ASP A 230 10.97 4.99 8.42
N GLY A 231 9.71 5.25 8.77
CA GLY A 231 8.97 4.46 9.76
C GLY A 231 8.90 2.98 9.38
N MET A 232 8.64 2.66 8.11
CA MET A 232 8.67 1.28 7.61
C MET A 232 10.07 0.67 7.67
N ARG A 233 11.12 1.40 7.29
CA ARG A 233 12.53 0.93 7.37
C ARG A 233 12.90 0.59 8.81
N LEU A 234 12.57 1.47 9.75
CA LEU A 234 12.83 1.25 11.18
C LEU A 234 12.08 0.02 11.70
N ARG A 235 10.80 -0.12 11.35
CA ARG A 235 9.98 -1.28 11.72
C ARG A 235 10.55 -2.58 11.16
N ASN A 236 10.93 -2.59 9.89
CA ASN A 236 11.51 -3.77 9.22
C ASN A 236 12.84 -4.14 9.87
N ARG A 237 13.73 -3.17 10.13
CA ARG A 237 15.00 -3.40 10.84
C ARG A 237 14.77 -3.98 12.24
N ALA A 238 13.86 -3.41 13.01
CA ALA A 238 13.55 -3.89 14.36
C ALA A 238 13.00 -5.32 14.34
N ALA A 239 12.13 -5.66 13.38
CA ALA A 239 11.61 -7.01 13.23
C ALA A 239 12.70 -8.03 12.85
N SER A 240 13.58 -7.66 11.92
CA SER A 240 14.72 -8.49 11.52
C SER A 240 15.70 -8.74 12.66
N LEU A 241 16.05 -7.70 13.42
CA LEU A 241 16.92 -7.84 14.61
C LEU A 241 16.30 -8.73 15.68
N ARG A 242 14.99 -8.62 15.93
CA ARG A 242 14.29 -9.50 16.89
C ARG A 242 14.27 -10.96 16.42
N ALA A 243 14.05 -11.21 15.14
CA ALA A 243 14.08 -12.56 14.58
C ALA A 243 15.50 -13.15 14.70
N GLN A 244 16.52 -12.38 14.34
CA GLN A 244 17.92 -12.77 14.47
C GLN A 244 18.30 -13.10 15.92
N ALA A 245 17.90 -12.27 16.89
CA ALA A 245 18.15 -12.50 18.31
C ALA A 245 17.50 -13.80 18.84
N ARG A 246 16.49 -14.32 18.15
CA ARG A 246 15.81 -15.58 18.47
C ARG A 246 16.28 -16.77 17.63
N GLY A 247 17.27 -16.58 16.75
CA GLY A 247 17.67 -17.61 15.78
C GLY A 247 16.58 -17.95 14.76
N GLN A 248 15.68 -17.02 14.47
CA GLN A 248 14.55 -17.19 13.55
C GLN A 248 14.77 -16.40 12.26
N THR A 249 14.22 -16.89 11.15
CA THR A 249 14.14 -16.14 9.90
C THR A 249 13.21 -14.93 10.07
N PRO A 250 13.62 -13.71 9.70
CA PRO A 250 12.75 -12.55 9.73
C PRO A 250 11.47 -12.78 8.92
N PRO A 251 10.34 -12.16 9.28
CA PRO A 251 9.15 -12.28 8.45
C PRO A 251 9.39 -11.66 7.07
N ILE A 252 8.77 -12.20 6.01
CA ILE A 252 9.00 -11.83 4.60
C ILE A 252 8.92 -10.32 4.37
N TRP A 253 7.94 -9.66 5.00
CA TRP A 253 7.75 -8.22 4.85
C TRP A 253 8.90 -7.40 5.45
N ALA A 254 9.65 -7.93 6.43
CA ALA A 254 10.80 -7.29 7.04
C ALA A 254 12.10 -7.53 6.24
N GLN A 255 12.16 -8.61 5.47
CA GLN A 255 13.28 -8.92 4.58
C GLN A 255 13.32 -8.00 3.34
N LYS A 256 12.15 -7.51 2.92
CA LYS A 256 12.05 -6.61 1.77
C LYS A 256 12.70 -5.26 2.11
N ARG A 257 13.68 -4.86 1.29
CA ARG A 257 14.21 -3.50 1.31
C ARG A 257 13.08 -2.53 0.98
N VAL A 258 12.90 -1.53 1.83
CA VAL A 258 11.98 -0.42 1.54
C VAL A 258 12.74 0.56 0.63
N PHE A 259 12.61 0.34 -0.66
CA PHE A 259 13.27 1.14 -1.67
C PHE A 259 12.69 2.55 -1.75
N GLY A 260 13.59 3.51 -1.89
CA GLY A 260 13.28 4.88 -2.30
C GLY A 260 12.91 4.96 -3.78
N ILE A 261 13.16 6.12 -4.39
CA ILE A 261 13.27 6.23 -5.85
C ILE A 261 14.68 5.77 -6.29
N ASP A 262 14.79 5.25 -7.50
CA ASP A 262 16.01 4.74 -8.16
C ASP A 262 17.29 5.54 -7.84
N GLY A 263 17.99 5.17 -6.78
CA GLY A 263 19.25 5.79 -6.34
C GLY A 263 19.10 6.82 -5.21
N VAL A 264 20.18 6.97 -4.43
CA VAL A 264 20.24 7.83 -3.25
C VAL A 264 19.94 9.30 -3.54
N ARG A 265 20.40 9.82 -4.69
CA ARG A 265 20.12 11.20 -5.14
C ARG A 265 18.64 11.41 -5.41
N ASN A 266 18.01 10.49 -6.16
CA ASN A 266 16.59 10.60 -6.50
C ASN A 266 15.70 10.41 -5.27
N ASP A 267 16.10 9.59 -4.29
CA ASP A 267 15.41 9.52 -2.99
C ASP A 267 15.43 10.87 -2.28
N GLN A 268 16.53 11.63 -2.33
CA GLN A 268 16.57 12.97 -1.73
C GLN A 268 15.70 13.98 -2.49
N ILE A 269 15.71 13.96 -3.83
CA ILE A 269 14.84 14.85 -4.62
C ILE A 269 13.37 14.54 -4.34
N HIS A 270 13.01 13.26 -4.23
CA HIS A 270 11.67 12.83 -3.84
C HIS A 270 11.27 13.35 -2.46
N ARG A 271 12.18 13.28 -1.48
CA ARG A 271 11.95 13.83 -0.13
C ARG A 271 11.69 15.33 -0.17
N VAL A 272 12.51 16.06 -0.91
CA VAL A 272 12.36 17.51 -1.12
C VAL A 272 11.00 17.84 -1.73
N ALA A 273 10.51 17.05 -2.69
CA ALA A 273 9.21 17.29 -3.30
C ALA A 273 8.07 17.13 -2.29
N TYR A 274 8.10 16.10 -1.45
CA TYR A 274 7.11 15.94 -0.37
C TYR A 274 7.25 17.04 0.69
N ASP A 275 8.44 17.21 1.27
CA ASP A 275 8.64 18.11 2.41
C ASP A 275 8.44 19.59 2.05
N GLY A 276 8.66 19.96 0.79
CA GLY A 276 8.59 21.33 0.31
C GLY A 276 7.30 21.71 -0.42
N CYS A 277 6.75 20.80 -1.23
CA CYS A 277 5.65 21.15 -2.14
C CYS A 277 4.29 20.60 -1.70
N TYR A 278 4.24 19.41 -1.10
CA TYR A 278 2.99 18.75 -0.72
C TYR A 278 3.20 17.73 0.41
N PRO A 279 3.46 18.18 1.65
CA PRO A 279 3.77 17.30 2.77
C PRO A 279 2.62 16.39 3.17
N ASN A 280 1.38 16.68 2.73
CA ASN A 280 0.24 15.84 3.02
C ASN A 280 -0.77 15.83 1.87
N VAL A 281 -1.81 15.00 2.01
CA VAL A 281 -2.80 14.76 0.95
C VAL A 281 -3.63 16.02 0.69
N GLN A 282 -3.98 16.78 1.73
CA GLN A 282 -4.75 18.01 1.57
C GLN A 282 -3.97 19.05 0.77
N GLU A 283 -2.72 19.32 1.15
CA GLU A 283 -1.88 20.30 0.45
C GLU A 283 -1.60 19.91 -1.00
N PHE A 284 -1.46 18.61 -1.29
CA PHE A 284 -1.43 18.13 -2.67
C PHE A 284 -2.71 18.52 -3.43
N VAL A 285 -3.89 18.27 -2.85
CA VAL A 285 -5.17 18.55 -3.52
C VAL A 285 -5.34 20.04 -3.76
N ASP A 286 -5.05 20.87 -2.75
CA ASP A 286 -5.12 22.33 -2.87
C ASP A 286 -4.21 22.82 -4.00
N CYS A 287 -2.98 22.28 -4.08
CA CYS A 287 -2.00 22.57 -5.12
C CYS A 287 -2.41 22.05 -6.52
N ALA A 288 -3.07 20.90 -6.60
CA ALA A 288 -3.48 20.27 -7.86
C ALA A 288 -4.74 20.89 -8.47
N THR A 289 -5.56 21.56 -7.66
CA THR A 289 -6.90 22.04 -8.07
C THR A 289 -7.00 23.55 -8.14
N THR A 290 -5.96 24.28 -7.74
CA THR A 290 -5.87 25.73 -7.95
C THR A 290 -5.66 26.06 -9.43
N ASP A 291 -6.56 26.89 -9.96
CA ASP A 291 -6.48 27.42 -11.32
C ASP A 291 -5.49 28.58 -11.46
N GLU A 292 -4.91 29.06 -10.34
CA GLU A 292 -3.97 30.17 -10.39
C GLU A 292 -2.72 29.78 -11.22
N PRO A 293 -2.18 30.72 -12.01
CA PRO A 293 -0.94 30.48 -12.72
C PRO A 293 0.22 30.28 -11.73
N PRO A 294 1.28 29.53 -12.12
CA PRO A 294 2.47 29.42 -11.29
C PRO A 294 3.04 30.80 -10.95
N SER A 295 3.29 31.05 -9.66
CA SER A 295 3.94 32.27 -9.18
C SER A 295 5.40 31.99 -8.81
N GLU A 296 6.25 33.01 -8.71
CA GLU A 296 7.63 32.84 -8.22
C GLU A 296 7.68 32.23 -6.79
N ASN A 297 6.61 32.41 -6.01
CA ASN A 297 6.47 31.80 -4.69
C ASN A 297 6.24 30.28 -4.75
N ASP A 298 5.97 29.71 -5.93
CA ASP A 298 5.81 28.26 -6.12
C ASP A 298 7.16 27.55 -6.34
N LEU A 299 8.27 28.30 -6.38
CA LEU A 299 9.62 27.73 -6.49
C LEU A 299 10.17 27.35 -5.12
N TYR A 300 10.28 26.05 -4.86
CA TYR A 300 10.96 25.52 -3.69
C TYR A 300 12.43 25.29 -3.98
N ASN A 301 13.28 26.16 -3.41
CA ASN A 301 14.73 26.08 -3.51
C ASN A 301 15.32 25.45 -2.25
N THR A 302 16.10 24.38 -2.42
CA THR A 302 16.78 23.75 -1.29
C THR A 302 18.07 23.06 -1.70
N ARG A 303 18.89 22.70 -0.72
CA ARG A 303 20.12 21.94 -0.91
C ARG A 303 19.93 20.51 -0.42
N ILE A 304 20.10 19.54 -1.31
CA ILE A 304 20.13 18.13 -0.92
C ILE A 304 21.54 17.66 -0.61
N MET A 305 21.63 16.64 0.23
CA MET A 305 22.86 15.96 0.57
C MET A 305 22.66 14.45 0.47
N PHE A 306 23.56 13.75 -0.22
CA PHE A 306 23.48 12.30 -0.38
C PHE A 306 24.87 11.66 -0.41
N MET A 307 24.91 10.37 -0.04
CA MET A 307 26.13 9.57 -0.01
C MET A 307 26.16 8.61 -1.19
N GLU A 308 27.12 8.77 -2.10
CA GLU A 308 27.32 7.87 -3.25
C GLU A 308 28.77 7.38 -3.26
N LYS A 309 28.97 6.06 -3.32
CA LYS A 309 30.32 5.43 -3.28
C LYS A 309 31.19 5.96 -2.12
N ALA A 310 30.59 6.08 -0.93
CA ALA A 310 31.20 6.61 0.30
C ALA A 310 31.68 8.09 0.22
N LYS A 311 31.31 8.84 -0.81
CA LYS A 311 31.54 10.28 -0.92
C LYS A 311 30.26 11.04 -0.63
N MET A 312 30.40 12.16 0.08
CA MET A 312 29.30 13.09 0.36
C MET A 312 29.15 14.06 -0.79
N HIS A 313 27.95 14.12 -1.36
CA HIS A 313 27.59 15.03 -2.45
C HIS A 313 26.59 16.07 -1.95
N PHE A 314 26.65 17.23 -2.57
CA PHE A 314 25.73 18.33 -2.33
C PHE A 314 25.23 18.87 -3.64
N GLU A 315 23.95 19.21 -3.70
CA GLU A 315 23.33 19.71 -4.91
C GLU A 315 22.22 20.71 -4.56
N GLN A 316 22.15 21.81 -5.30
CA GLN A 316 21.02 22.73 -5.23
C GLN A 316 19.91 22.21 -6.12
N VAL A 317 18.70 22.15 -5.57
CA VAL A 317 17.50 21.68 -6.26
C VAL A 317 16.46 22.77 -6.17
N THR A 318 15.88 23.09 -7.32
CA THR A 318 14.74 23.99 -7.46
C THR A 318 13.57 23.17 -7.99
N LEU A 319 12.44 23.15 -7.28
CA LEU A 319 11.22 22.51 -7.72
C LEU A 319 10.13 23.55 -7.96
N ASN A 320 9.44 23.46 -9.09
CA ASN A 320 8.18 24.15 -9.29
C ASN A 320 7.06 23.29 -8.69
N CYS A 321 6.60 23.66 -7.49
CA CYS A 321 5.67 22.85 -6.71
C CYS A 321 4.34 22.66 -7.44
N ARG A 322 3.81 23.73 -8.03
CA ARG A 322 2.55 23.70 -8.77
C ARG A 322 2.62 22.81 -10.00
N GLU A 323 3.69 22.93 -10.78
CA GLU A 323 3.93 22.04 -11.92
C GLU A 323 4.04 20.59 -11.49
N THR A 324 4.77 20.32 -10.41
CA THR A 324 4.91 18.96 -9.85
C THR A 324 3.56 18.38 -9.42
N CYS A 325 2.71 19.15 -8.74
CA CYS A 325 1.37 18.73 -8.36
C CYS A 325 0.51 18.41 -9.60
N LYS A 326 0.56 19.27 -10.62
CA LYS A 326 -0.17 19.07 -11.88
C LYS A 326 0.31 17.82 -12.61
N GLU A 327 1.61 17.54 -12.65
CA GLU A 327 2.14 16.29 -13.20
C GLU A 327 1.69 15.05 -12.43
N ILE A 328 1.61 15.12 -11.10
CA ILE A 328 1.12 14.00 -10.28
C ILE A 328 -0.38 13.79 -10.54
N ALA A 329 -1.17 14.86 -10.57
CA ALA A 329 -2.60 14.83 -10.85
C ALA A 329 -2.89 14.28 -12.26
N ALA A 330 -2.07 14.65 -13.24
CA ALA A 330 -2.14 14.15 -14.61
C ALA A 330 -1.53 12.74 -14.78
N ALA A 331 -1.05 12.12 -13.70
CA ALA A 331 -0.36 10.82 -13.74
C ALA A 331 0.80 10.79 -14.76
N THR A 332 1.59 11.87 -14.84
CA THR A 332 2.80 11.96 -15.66
C THR A 332 4.07 12.06 -14.81
N SER A 333 3.94 12.43 -13.53
CA SER A 333 5.08 12.63 -12.64
C SER A 333 5.87 11.34 -12.35
N ARG A 334 7.20 11.44 -12.41
CA ARG A 334 8.11 10.34 -12.07
C ARG A 334 8.31 10.15 -10.56
N TYR A 335 7.95 11.14 -9.74
CA TYR A 335 8.19 11.09 -8.29
C TYR A 335 7.27 10.08 -7.59
N ILE A 336 6.04 9.90 -8.06
CA ILE A 336 5.07 9.00 -7.42
C ILE A 336 4.59 7.93 -8.41
N HIS A 337 5.49 7.02 -8.77
CA HIS A 337 5.21 5.94 -9.74
C HIS A 337 3.93 5.11 -9.46
N HIS A 338 3.54 4.87 -8.19
CA HIS A 338 2.30 4.17 -7.86
C HIS A 338 1.02 4.99 -8.11
N VAL A 339 1.13 6.32 -8.20
CA VAL A 339 0.05 7.21 -8.66
C VAL A 339 0.05 7.29 -10.18
N ARG A 340 1.23 7.42 -10.80
CA ARG A 340 1.42 7.46 -12.25
C ARG A 340 0.83 6.24 -12.96
N VAL A 341 1.13 5.03 -12.46
CA VAL A 341 0.66 3.79 -13.08
C VAL A 341 -0.66 3.35 -12.43
N ASN A 342 -1.72 3.94 -12.96
CA ASN A 342 -3.09 3.89 -12.47
C ASN A 342 -3.97 2.91 -13.29
N TYR A 343 -5.30 2.88 -13.09
CA TYR A 343 -6.16 1.98 -13.86
C TYR A 343 -6.06 2.23 -15.36
N GLN A 344 -6.02 3.50 -15.78
CA GLN A 344 -5.87 3.86 -17.20
C GLN A 344 -4.63 3.22 -17.83
N ALA A 345 -3.50 3.24 -17.11
CA ALA A 345 -2.24 2.72 -17.61
C ALA A 345 -2.27 1.21 -17.92
N TYR A 346 -3.02 0.41 -17.13
CA TYR A 346 -3.17 -1.03 -17.36
C TYR A 346 -4.32 -1.37 -18.31
N LEU A 347 -5.45 -0.69 -18.20
CA LEU A 347 -6.70 -1.12 -18.86
C LEU A 347 -6.84 -0.57 -20.29
N LYS A 348 -6.10 0.48 -20.67
CA LYS A 348 -6.19 1.07 -22.03
C LYS A 348 -5.92 0.09 -23.17
N GLU A 349 -5.08 -0.91 -22.92
CA GLU A 349 -4.64 -1.91 -23.91
C GLU A 349 -5.26 -3.29 -23.65
N LEU A 350 -6.13 -3.41 -22.64
CA LEU A 350 -6.81 -4.66 -22.32
C LEU A 350 -7.93 -4.93 -23.34
N PRO A 351 -7.84 -5.99 -24.15
CA PRO A 351 -8.90 -6.29 -25.13
C PRO A 351 -10.24 -6.54 -24.43
N SER A 352 -11.33 -6.10 -25.08
CA SER A 352 -12.69 -6.20 -24.52
C SER A 352 -13.19 -7.63 -24.42
N ASP A 353 -12.65 -8.55 -25.23
CA ASP A 353 -12.99 -9.97 -25.28
C ASP A 353 -12.20 -10.84 -24.28
N LYS A 354 -11.36 -10.24 -23.43
CA LYS A 354 -10.69 -10.98 -22.34
C LYS A 354 -11.64 -11.22 -21.17
N GLU A 355 -11.63 -12.46 -20.67
CA GLU A 355 -12.24 -12.80 -19.38
C GLU A 355 -11.45 -12.16 -18.24
N VAL A 356 -12.15 -11.48 -17.33
CA VAL A 356 -11.54 -10.74 -16.22
C VAL A 356 -12.05 -11.30 -14.90
N PHE A 357 -11.11 -11.62 -14.01
CA PHE A 357 -11.36 -11.87 -12.59
C PHE A 357 -10.87 -10.66 -11.80
N VAL A 358 -11.60 -10.27 -10.75
CA VAL A 358 -11.25 -9.14 -9.89
C VAL A 358 -11.13 -9.58 -8.44
N ILE A 359 -10.04 -9.18 -7.78
CA ILE A 359 -9.84 -9.34 -6.34
C ILE A 359 -9.90 -7.95 -5.69
N ARG A 360 -10.98 -7.66 -4.97
CA ARG A 360 -11.17 -6.36 -4.31
C ARG A 360 -10.38 -6.33 -3.00
N THR A 361 -9.70 -5.22 -2.73
CA THR A 361 -8.88 -5.06 -1.51
C THR A 361 -9.66 -5.29 -0.20
N LYS A 362 -10.93 -4.87 -0.14
CA LYS A 362 -11.79 -5.04 1.05
C LYS A 362 -12.37 -6.45 1.21
N SER A 363 -12.28 -7.27 0.16
CA SER A 363 -12.78 -8.66 0.12
C SER A 363 -11.70 -9.60 -0.43
N LEU A 364 -10.44 -9.31 -0.09
CA LEU A 364 -9.27 -9.86 -0.78
C LEU A 364 -9.23 -11.39 -0.69
N TRP A 365 -9.57 -11.95 0.48
CA TRP A 365 -9.54 -13.39 0.68
C TRP A 365 -10.78 -14.08 0.11
N GLN A 366 -11.97 -13.50 0.26
CA GLN A 366 -13.20 -14.05 -0.32
C GLN A 366 -13.12 -14.08 -1.84
N ASP A 367 -12.66 -12.99 -2.46
CA ASP A 367 -12.50 -12.94 -3.91
C ASP A 367 -11.39 -13.90 -4.38
N TRP A 368 -10.30 -14.07 -3.61
CA TRP A 368 -9.27 -15.08 -3.91
C TRP A 368 -9.81 -16.51 -3.87
N VAL A 369 -10.63 -16.86 -2.86
CA VAL A 369 -11.30 -18.16 -2.77
C VAL A 369 -12.26 -18.34 -3.96
N LYS A 370 -13.12 -17.35 -4.24
CA LYS A 370 -14.05 -17.38 -5.39
C LYS A 370 -13.32 -17.62 -6.71
N VAL A 371 -12.21 -16.91 -6.95
CA VAL A 371 -11.39 -17.09 -8.17
C VAL A 371 -10.87 -18.52 -8.27
N ASN A 372 -10.32 -19.09 -7.19
CA ASN A 372 -9.83 -20.46 -7.22
C ASN A 372 -10.95 -21.50 -7.44
N ASN A 373 -12.12 -21.31 -6.82
CA ASN A 373 -13.25 -22.21 -7.00
C ASN A 373 -13.76 -22.17 -8.46
N LEU A 374 -13.81 -20.99 -9.08
CA LEU A 374 -14.17 -20.83 -10.50
C LEU A 374 -13.14 -21.40 -11.48
N LEU A 375 -11.89 -21.57 -11.04
CA LEU A 375 -10.81 -22.23 -11.78
C LEU A 375 -10.75 -23.74 -11.50
N GLY A 376 -11.77 -24.31 -10.86
CA GLY A 376 -11.90 -25.76 -10.64
C GLY A 376 -11.08 -26.29 -9.48
N SER A 377 -10.81 -25.47 -8.45
CA SER A 377 -10.18 -26.00 -7.24
C SER A 377 -11.07 -27.08 -6.60
N PRO A 378 -10.53 -28.26 -6.25
CA PRO A 378 -11.33 -29.35 -5.68
C PRO A 378 -11.67 -29.13 -4.20
N ASN A 379 -10.93 -28.25 -3.52
CA ASN A 379 -11.08 -27.95 -2.11
C ASN A 379 -11.10 -26.43 -1.94
N ASP A 380 -11.75 -25.96 -0.88
CA ASP A 380 -11.67 -24.55 -0.52
C ASP A 380 -10.22 -24.13 -0.21
N VAL A 381 -9.83 -22.98 -0.72
CA VAL A 381 -8.50 -22.42 -0.48
C VAL A 381 -8.39 -21.97 0.97
N ALA A 382 -7.36 -22.44 1.67
CA ALA A 382 -7.07 -21.99 3.02
C ALA A 382 -6.91 -20.46 3.05
N ILE A 383 -7.57 -19.82 4.01
CA ILE A 383 -7.39 -18.41 4.33
C ILE A 383 -6.62 -18.29 5.65
N PRO A 384 -5.87 -17.20 5.89
CA PRO A 384 -5.12 -17.07 7.13
C PRO A 384 -6.03 -16.88 8.35
N ASP A 385 -5.93 -17.77 9.36
CA ASP A 385 -6.79 -17.82 10.56
C ASP A 385 -6.82 -16.53 11.41
N SER A 386 -5.81 -15.66 11.29
CA SER A 386 -5.60 -14.48 12.16
C SER A 386 -5.64 -13.13 11.43
N ILE A 387 -6.04 -13.12 10.16
CA ILE A 387 -6.04 -11.89 9.38
C ILE A 387 -7.40 -11.23 9.48
N ASN A 388 -7.49 -10.27 10.39
CA ASN A 388 -8.52 -9.24 10.32
C ASN A 388 -8.31 -8.52 8.98
N GLU A 389 -9.17 -8.80 8.00
CA GLU A 389 -8.90 -8.64 6.56
C GLU A 389 -8.45 -7.22 6.19
N GLY A 390 -8.99 -6.22 6.88
CA GLY A 390 -8.60 -4.82 6.71
C GLY A 390 -7.22 -4.48 7.28
N LYS A 391 -6.76 -5.10 8.36
CA LYS A 391 -5.53 -4.69 9.09
C LYS A 391 -4.24 -5.08 8.38
N VAL A 392 -4.23 -6.17 7.60
CA VAL A 392 -3.00 -6.65 6.94
C VAL A 392 -2.72 -5.89 5.65
N VAL A 393 -3.76 -5.52 4.90
CA VAL A 393 -3.61 -4.81 3.63
C VAL A 393 -3.51 -3.29 3.83
N ASN A 394 -4.11 -2.75 4.90
CA ASN A 394 -4.09 -1.33 5.26
C ASN A 394 -3.36 -1.08 6.58
N THR A 395 -2.05 -1.37 6.66
CA THR A 395 -1.23 -1.03 7.84
C THR A 395 -0.99 0.48 8.05
N GLN A 396 -1.83 1.35 7.46
CA GLN A 396 -1.74 2.80 7.57
C GLN A 396 -1.89 3.29 9.02
N ASP A 397 -2.60 2.55 9.88
CA ASP A 397 -2.82 2.92 11.28
C ASP A 397 -1.51 3.15 12.06
N LYS A 398 -0.40 2.55 11.61
CA LYS A 398 0.92 2.65 12.27
C LYS A 398 1.91 3.51 11.51
N LEU A 399 1.47 4.21 10.47
CA LEU A 399 2.33 5.09 9.70
C LEU A 399 2.44 6.47 10.39
N PRO A 400 3.65 7.07 10.43
CA PRO A 400 3.85 8.41 10.99
C PRO A 400 2.96 9.50 10.39
N VAL A 401 2.73 9.44 9.07
CA VAL A 401 1.89 10.38 8.33
C VAL A 401 0.63 9.67 7.85
N ARG A 402 -0.51 10.24 8.22
CA ARG A 402 -1.85 9.77 7.87
C ARG A 402 -2.52 10.73 6.90
N SER A 403 -3.62 10.30 6.30
CA SER A 403 -4.47 11.21 5.53
C SER A 403 -5.07 12.27 6.44
N ASN A 404 -4.96 13.53 6.04
CA ASN A 404 -5.60 14.70 6.67
C ASN A 404 -6.63 15.36 5.73
N LEU A 405 -7.07 14.62 4.71
CA LEU A 405 -7.95 15.10 3.66
C LEU A 405 -9.31 15.55 4.23
N SER A 406 -9.68 16.82 3.98
CA SER A 406 -10.99 17.37 4.35
C SER A 406 -12.10 16.82 3.46
N ASN A 407 -13.36 17.14 3.76
CA ASN A 407 -14.47 16.76 2.88
C ASN A 407 -14.38 17.45 1.52
N GLU A 408 -14.05 18.74 1.50
CA GLU A 408 -13.87 19.56 0.30
C GLU A 408 -12.66 19.10 -0.51
N GLY A 409 -11.55 18.79 0.16
CA GLY A 409 -10.38 18.19 -0.47
C GLY A 409 -10.70 16.82 -1.05
N ARG A 410 -11.49 15.99 -0.35
CA ARG A 410 -11.95 14.70 -0.87
C ARG A 410 -12.77 14.87 -2.13
N GLU A 411 -13.75 15.76 -2.15
CA GLU A 411 -14.54 16.05 -3.35
C GLU A 411 -13.67 16.49 -4.52
N SER A 412 -12.70 17.35 -4.25
CA SER A 412 -11.76 17.85 -5.25
C SER A 412 -10.86 16.74 -5.79
N LEU A 413 -10.38 15.84 -4.93
CA LEU A 413 -9.64 14.65 -5.33
C LEU A 413 -10.52 13.66 -6.11
N CYS A 414 -11.78 13.47 -5.73
CA CYS A 414 -12.73 12.65 -6.49
C CYS A 414 -12.89 13.16 -7.93
N LYS A 415 -12.96 14.49 -8.13
CA LYS A 415 -13.01 15.10 -9.47
C LYS A 415 -11.77 14.76 -10.29
N LEU A 416 -10.57 14.86 -9.69
CA LEU A 416 -9.32 14.47 -10.35
C LEU A 416 -9.30 12.97 -10.71
N LEU A 417 -9.94 12.13 -9.90
CA LEU A 417 -10.00 10.68 -10.07
C LEU A 417 -11.20 10.19 -10.92
N ARG A 418 -11.97 11.09 -11.54
CA ARG A 418 -13.20 10.70 -12.27
C ARG A 418 -12.95 9.60 -13.31
N ASN A 419 -11.92 9.76 -14.14
CA ASN A 419 -11.60 8.77 -15.17
C ASN A 419 -11.17 7.42 -14.56
N GLU A 420 -10.48 7.44 -13.43
CA GLU A 420 -10.10 6.22 -12.70
C GLU A 420 -11.32 5.49 -12.16
N TYR A 421 -12.32 6.22 -11.68
CA TYR A 421 -13.60 5.65 -11.25
C TYR A 421 -14.37 5.00 -12.39
N ILE A 422 -14.46 5.65 -13.55
CA ILE A 422 -15.13 5.08 -14.73
C ILE A 422 -14.48 3.74 -15.11
N LEU A 423 -13.14 3.70 -15.16
CA LEU A 423 -12.39 2.49 -15.49
C LEU A 423 -12.50 1.41 -14.41
N TYR A 424 -12.52 1.80 -13.13
CA TYR A 424 -12.74 0.87 -12.02
C TYR A 424 -14.12 0.23 -12.09
N ILE A 425 -15.18 1.01 -12.36
CA ILE A 425 -16.55 0.51 -12.50
C ILE A 425 -16.68 -0.41 -13.71
N ASP A 426 -16.08 -0.04 -14.85
CA ASP A 426 -16.03 -0.91 -16.04
C ASP A 426 -15.34 -2.24 -15.72
N LEU A 427 -14.21 -2.20 -15.02
CA LEU A 427 -13.49 -3.40 -14.58
C LEU A 427 -14.34 -4.29 -13.68
N LEU A 428 -15.10 -3.72 -12.74
CA LEU A 428 -16.02 -4.49 -11.88
C LEU A 428 -17.12 -5.17 -12.70
N ASN A 429 -17.72 -4.45 -13.66
CA ASN A 429 -18.78 -4.97 -14.52
C ASN A 429 -18.31 -6.14 -15.41
N ARG A 430 -17.05 -6.11 -15.86
CA ARG A 430 -16.41 -7.19 -16.61
C ARG A 430 -16.08 -8.42 -15.76
N ALA A 431 -16.05 -8.29 -14.43
CA ALA A 431 -15.54 -9.33 -13.54
C ALA A 431 -16.47 -10.55 -13.49
N VAL A 432 -15.96 -11.72 -13.87
CA VAL A 432 -16.74 -12.97 -13.89
C VAL A 432 -17.01 -13.54 -12.50
N ASN A 433 -16.18 -13.21 -11.51
CA ASN A 433 -16.27 -13.75 -10.15
C ASN A 433 -17.08 -12.88 -9.19
N LEU A 434 -17.58 -11.73 -9.63
CA LEU A 434 -18.37 -10.81 -8.81
C LEU A 434 -19.86 -10.94 -9.15
N SER A 435 -20.69 -11.19 -8.13
CA SER A 435 -22.15 -11.11 -8.25
C SER A 435 -22.64 -9.66 -8.30
N ASP A 436 -23.91 -9.42 -8.63
CA ASP A 436 -24.46 -8.05 -8.65
C ASP A 436 -24.42 -7.39 -7.27
N ASN A 437 -24.60 -8.19 -6.22
CA ASN A 437 -24.45 -7.73 -4.84
C ASN A 437 -23.00 -7.37 -4.51
N ASP A 438 -22.02 -8.11 -5.05
CA ASP A 438 -20.60 -7.77 -4.89
C ASP A 438 -20.27 -6.42 -5.56
N ILE A 439 -20.80 -6.20 -6.77
CA ILE A 439 -20.61 -4.93 -7.48
C ILE A 439 -21.33 -3.81 -6.74
N LYS A 440 -22.60 -3.99 -6.36
CA LYS A 440 -23.37 -3.01 -5.59
C LYS A 440 -22.62 -2.60 -4.33
N SER A 441 -22.14 -3.56 -3.54
CA SER A 441 -21.37 -3.26 -2.33
C SER A 441 -20.10 -2.44 -2.62
N ALA A 442 -19.42 -2.69 -3.74
CA ALA A 442 -18.28 -1.88 -4.15
C ALA A 442 -18.71 -0.48 -4.62
N LEU A 443 -19.86 -0.35 -5.29
CA LEU A 443 -20.42 0.94 -5.69
C LEU A 443 -20.96 1.73 -4.48
N ASP A 444 -21.42 1.08 -3.42
CA ASP A 444 -21.84 1.73 -2.18
C ASP A 444 -20.65 2.45 -1.54
N ASP A 445 -19.47 1.82 -1.58
CA ASP A 445 -18.21 2.44 -1.15
C ASP A 445 -17.83 3.63 -2.04
N VAL A 446 -17.99 3.51 -3.37
CA VAL A 446 -17.77 4.61 -4.31
C VAL A 446 -18.70 5.79 -3.99
N HIS A 447 -20.00 5.52 -3.78
CA HIS A 447 -20.99 6.53 -3.47
C HIS A 447 -20.69 7.22 -2.14
N LYS A 448 -20.35 6.45 -1.11
CA LYS A 448 -19.97 6.97 0.20
C LYS A 448 -18.74 7.88 0.15
N ASN A 449 -17.76 7.53 -0.68
CA ASN A 449 -16.50 8.26 -0.77
C ASN A 449 -16.58 9.46 -1.73
N CYS A 450 -17.27 9.30 -2.85
CA CYS A 450 -17.33 10.23 -3.98
C CYS A 450 -18.74 10.22 -4.63
N PRO A 451 -19.77 10.78 -3.98
CA PRO A 451 -21.18 10.63 -4.41
C PRO A 451 -21.43 11.15 -5.84
N ALA A 452 -20.84 12.30 -6.19
CA ALA A 452 -20.96 12.93 -7.50
C ALA A 452 -20.44 12.08 -8.67
N ILE A 453 -19.63 11.05 -8.42
CA ILE A 453 -19.12 10.16 -9.47
C ILE A 453 -20.26 9.36 -10.08
N LEU A 454 -21.07 8.69 -9.26
CA LEU A 454 -22.15 7.84 -9.76
C LEU A 454 -23.25 8.68 -10.42
N GLU A 455 -23.58 9.83 -9.85
CA GLU A 455 -24.51 10.80 -10.42
C GLU A 455 -24.08 11.29 -11.81
N SER A 456 -22.77 11.29 -12.09
CA SER A 456 -22.23 11.73 -13.38
C SER A 456 -22.14 10.63 -14.45
N ILE A 457 -22.38 9.38 -14.06
CA ILE A 457 -22.33 8.20 -14.94
C ILE A 457 -23.75 7.76 -15.33
N LEU A 458 -24.70 7.93 -14.43
CA LEU A 458 -26.14 7.78 -14.67
C LEU A 458 -26.67 8.88 -15.59
#